data_AF-A0A7J5EG59-F1
#
_entry.id   AF-A0A7J5EG59-F1
#
_cell.length_a   1.000
_cell.length_b   1.000
_cell.length_c   1.000
_cell.angle_alpha   90.00
_cell.angle_beta   90.00
_cell.angle_gamma   90.00
#
_symmetry.space_group_name_H-M   'P 1'
#
loop_
_entity.id
_entity.type
_entity.pdbx_description
1 polymer ?
#
loop_
_entity_poly.entity_id
_entity_poly.type
_entity_poly.pdbx_seq_one_letter_code
_entity_poly.pdbx_strand_id
1 'polypeptide(L)'
;MTRLFLAAAATAVAAGCGLVDPNITQFDLSLPSKQFTIDTSRWDLSTAPQLVSMSCSTQQDVCAAGGQQACPDGECIAQCDAGTMTCDLTLFVSLYQMIDLQTEKPELSTIEDQPLLDVTIDAINFEVSANSMNIDTPEMVVYAAPATVMSPDARARRIGTVPPVPAGQTRSLTPIDFDAMGRDNLAAFMSDYKTPFNIIVGSELLVEMGSAIPMGAMTVRVVVEAHAGL
;
A
#
# COMPACT_ATOMS: atom_id res chain seq x y z
N MET A 1 24.90 -48.38 -67.55
CA MET A 1 23.60 -49.00 -67.21
C MET A 1 23.36 -48.81 -65.71
N THR A 2 22.52 -47.84 -65.35
CA THR A 2 21.23 -48.03 -64.63
C THR A 2 21.19 -49.24 -63.67
N ARG A 3 20.91 -49.23 -62.36
CA ARG A 3 20.31 -48.34 -61.32
C ARG A 3 20.52 -49.08 -59.97
N LEU A 4 20.58 -48.40 -58.82
CA LEU A 4 19.59 -48.58 -57.72
C LEU A 4 19.82 -47.60 -56.54
N PHE A 5 18.70 -47.16 -55.97
CA PHE A 5 18.52 -46.20 -54.89
C PHE A 5 18.85 -46.77 -53.50
N LEU A 6 19.34 -45.91 -52.59
CA LEU A 6 18.98 -46.00 -51.17
C LEU A 6 18.81 -44.58 -50.59
N ALA A 7 17.60 -44.32 -50.12
CA ALA A 7 17.22 -43.15 -49.36
C ALA A 7 17.71 -43.28 -47.90
N ALA A 8 18.25 -42.21 -47.34
CA ALA A 8 18.39 -42.03 -45.91
C ALA A 8 17.90 -40.63 -45.56
N ALA A 9 16.69 -40.58 -44.99
CA ALA A 9 16.16 -39.42 -44.32
C ALA A 9 16.94 -39.20 -43.02
N ALA A 10 17.54 -38.02 -42.86
CA ALA A 10 18.04 -37.54 -41.58
C ALA A 10 17.27 -36.25 -41.24
N THR A 11 16.19 -36.44 -40.51
CA THR A 11 15.51 -35.40 -39.72
C THR A 11 16.49 -34.88 -38.67
N ALA A 12 17.15 -33.74 -38.95
CA ALA A 12 17.81 -32.96 -37.92
C ALA A 12 16.76 -32.02 -37.29
N VAL A 13 16.23 -32.47 -36.16
CA VAL A 13 15.49 -31.65 -35.21
C VAL A 13 16.48 -30.64 -34.65
N ALA A 14 16.56 -29.44 -35.25
CA ALA A 14 17.17 -28.31 -34.58
C ALA A 14 16.17 -27.88 -33.50
N ALA A 15 16.49 -28.27 -32.27
CA ALA A 15 15.87 -27.80 -31.05
C ALA A 15 15.64 -26.29 -31.15
N GLY A 16 14.42 -25.87 -30.77
CA GLY A 16 14.05 -24.47 -30.77
C GLY A 16 15.10 -23.66 -30.03
N CYS A 17 15.79 -22.79 -30.77
CA CYS A 17 16.23 -21.53 -30.22
C CYS A 17 14.93 -20.83 -29.77
N GLY A 18 14.53 -21.07 -28.53
CA GLY A 18 13.70 -20.13 -27.80
C GLY A 18 14.49 -18.84 -27.82
N LEU A 19 14.09 -17.94 -28.72
CA LEU A 19 14.63 -16.59 -28.84
C LEU A 19 14.35 -15.90 -27.52
N VAL A 20 15.23 -16.08 -26.54
CA VAL A 20 15.51 -15.06 -25.56
C VAL A 20 16.03 -13.91 -26.39
N ASP A 21 15.16 -12.95 -26.70
CA ASP A 21 15.54 -11.74 -27.43
C ASP A 21 16.67 -11.07 -26.62
N PRO A 22 17.90 -11.00 -27.16
CA PRO A 22 19.05 -10.45 -26.45
C PRO A 22 18.90 -8.94 -26.18
N ASN A 23 17.80 -8.31 -26.60
CA ASN A 23 17.46 -6.92 -26.28
C ASN A 23 16.45 -6.77 -25.13
N ILE A 24 15.93 -7.84 -24.53
CA ILE A 24 15.12 -7.72 -23.31
C ILE A 24 16.06 -7.63 -22.12
N THR A 25 16.74 -6.49 -22.01
CA THR A 25 17.54 -6.12 -20.83
C THR A 25 16.71 -5.33 -19.82
N GLN A 26 15.44 -5.05 -20.13
CA GLN A 26 14.50 -4.34 -19.25
C GLN A 26 13.13 -5.01 -19.26
N PHE A 27 12.65 -5.41 -18.08
CA PHE A 27 11.34 -5.97 -17.84
C PHE A 27 10.45 -4.93 -17.17
N ASP A 28 9.24 -4.73 -17.67
CA ASP A 28 8.26 -3.84 -17.03
C ASP A 28 7.62 -4.52 -15.81
N LEU A 29 7.95 -4.02 -14.62
CA LEU A 29 7.41 -4.49 -13.34
C LEU A 29 6.29 -3.60 -12.81
N SER A 30 5.76 -2.69 -13.62
CA SER A 30 4.67 -1.81 -13.19
C SER A 30 3.46 -2.60 -12.73
N LEU A 31 2.97 -2.31 -11.53
CA LEU A 31 1.87 -3.05 -10.93
C LEU A 31 0.53 -2.56 -11.48
N PRO A 32 -0.46 -3.45 -11.67
CA PRO A 32 -1.83 -3.05 -11.89
C PRO A 32 -2.27 -2.05 -10.81
N SER A 33 -2.93 -0.97 -11.22
CA SER A 33 -3.39 0.05 -10.30
C SER A 33 -4.29 -0.55 -9.21
N LYS A 34 -4.03 -0.21 -7.95
CA LYS A 34 -4.81 -0.69 -6.82
C LYS A 34 -5.74 0.41 -6.32
N GLN A 35 -6.99 0.06 -6.07
CA GLN A 35 -7.99 0.98 -5.56
C GLN A 35 -8.30 0.66 -4.11
N PHE A 36 -8.39 1.70 -3.29
CA PHE A 36 -8.74 1.64 -1.89
C PHE A 36 -9.90 2.58 -1.60
N THR A 37 -10.73 2.23 -0.62
CA THR A 37 -11.76 3.11 -0.10
C THR A 37 -11.59 3.22 1.40
N ILE A 38 -11.37 4.44 1.87
CA ILE A 38 -11.47 4.80 3.29
C ILE A 38 -12.91 5.25 3.51
N ASP A 39 -13.63 4.57 4.39
CA ASP A 39 -15.01 4.85 4.69
C ASP A 39 -15.17 4.98 6.21
N THR A 40 -15.48 6.19 6.67
CA THR A 40 -15.56 6.49 8.10
C THR A 40 -16.74 5.78 8.78
N SER A 41 -17.74 5.30 8.02
CA SER A 41 -18.85 4.52 8.57
C SER A 41 -18.40 3.21 9.21
N ARG A 42 -17.22 2.71 8.81
CA ARG A 42 -16.62 1.50 9.37
C ARG A 42 -16.07 1.69 10.78
N TRP A 43 -15.82 2.92 11.20
CA TRP A 43 -15.26 3.23 12.51
C TRP A 43 -16.32 3.37 13.61
N ASP A 44 -17.62 3.41 13.25
CA ASP A 44 -18.74 3.57 14.19
C ASP A 44 -18.53 4.68 15.23
N LEU A 45 -18.15 5.88 14.76
CA LEU A 45 -17.84 7.05 15.60
C LEU A 45 -19.08 7.70 16.26
N SER A 46 -20.16 6.94 16.46
CA SER A 46 -21.44 7.44 16.96
C SER A 46 -21.37 8.01 18.38
N THR A 47 -20.42 7.54 19.19
CA THR A 47 -20.18 8.02 20.57
C THR A 47 -18.96 8.94 20.70
N ALA A 48 -18.24 9.19 19.60
CA ALA A 48 -17.06 10.06 19.58
C ALA A 48 -17.34 11.50 20.07
N PRO A 49 -18.46 12.18 19.72
CA PRO A 49 -18.75 13.52 20.24
C PRO A 49 -18.84 13.59 21.78
N GLN A 50 -19.44 12.57 22.39
CA GLN A 50 -19.61 12.46 23.84
C GLN A 50 -18.28 12.14 24.50
N LEU A 51 -17.46 11.30 23.86
CA LEU A 51 -16.13 10.96 24.34
C LEU A 51 -15.23 12.19 24.38
N VAL A 52 -15.11 12.93 23.27
CA VAL A 52 -14.16 14.07 23.19
C VAL A 52 -14.57 15.27 24.04
N SER A 53 -15.81 15.28 24.55
CA SER A 53 -16.30 16.29 25.51
C SER A 53 -16.27 15.82 26.96
N MET A 54 -15.87 14.56 27.21
CA MET A 54 -15.79 13.99 28.55
C MET A 54 -14.58 14.55 29.30
N SER A 55 -14.79 15.00 30.54
CA SER A 55 -13.68 15.40 31.40
C SER A 55 -13.02 14.17 32.04
N CYS A 56 -11.70 14.17 32.05
CA CYS A 56 -10.86 13.13 32.67
C CYS A 56 -10.10 13.64 33.91
N SER A 57 -10.47 14.81 34.43
CA SER A 57 -9.81 15.50 35.56
C SER A 57 -9.80 14.71 36.86
N THR A 58 -10.79 13.83 37.08
CA THR A 58 -10.93 13.04 38.32
C THR A 58 -10.59 11.56 38.15
N GLN A 59 -10.62 11.05 36.93
CA GLN A 59 -10.33 9.65 36.61
C GLN A 59 -9.71 9.57 35.22
N GLN A 60 -8.42 9.23 35.15
CA GLN A 60 -7.67 9.21 33.89
C GLN A 60 -8.13 8.08 32.94
N ASP A 61 -8.65 6.98 33.48
CA ASP A 61 -9.05 5.79 32.70
C ASP A 61 -10.40 5.94 31.97
N VAL A 62 -11.16 7.02 32.22
CA VAL A 62 -12.48 7.22 31.58
C VAL A 62 -12.36 7.34 30.06
N CYS A 63 -11.27 7.94 29.57
CA CYS A 63 -11.02 8.07 28.15
C CYS A 63 -10.74 6.71 27.52
N ALA A 64 -9.89 5.88 28.14
CA ALA A 64 -9.58 4.55 27.62
C ALA A 64 -10.84 3.65 27.55
N ALA A 65 -11.66 3.66 28.60
CA ALA A 65 -12.93 2.93 28.62
C ALA A 65 -13.95 3.47 27.61
N GLY A 66 -13.99 4.79 27.41
CA GLY A 66 -14.85 5.42 26.40
C GLY A 66 -14.38 5.16 24.96
N GLY A 67 -13.07 5.10 24.72
CA GLY A 67 -12.49 4.76 23.42
C GLY A 67 -12.90 3.37 22.94
N GLN A 68 -12.91 2.38 23.84
CA GLN A 68 -13.41 1.02 23.53
C GLN A 68 -14.89 0.98 23.13
N GLN A 69 -15.67 2.01 23.46
CA GLN A 69 -17.07 2.15 23.07
C GLN A 69 -17.27 3.03 21.83
N ALA A 70 -16.23 3.75 21.41
CA ALA A 70 -16.28 4.72 20.32
C ALA A 70 -15.78 4.19 18.99
N CYS A 71 -15.06 3.08 18.98
CA CYS A 71 -14.64 2.39 17.77
C CYS A 71 -14.37 0.90 18.05
N PRO A 72 -14.26 0.07 17.00
CA PRO A 72 -13.79 -1.30 17.14
C PRO A 72 -12.37 -1.42 17.70
N ASP A 73 -12.07 -2.55 18.35
CA ASP A 73 -10.75 -2.84 18.91
C ASP A 73 -9.63 -2.67 17.86
N GLY A 74 -8.63 -1.85 18.19
CA GLY A 74 -7.46 -1.60 17.35
C GLY A 74 -7.64 -0.53 16.26
N GLU A 75 -8.83 0.02 16.08
CA GLU A 75 -9.10 1.11 15.11
C GLU A 75 -8.93 2.49 15.73
N CYS A 76 -8.97 2.61 17.06
CA CYS A 76 -8.71 3.86 17.76
C CYS A 76 -8.22 3.65 19.19
N ILE A 77 -7.65 4.70 19.76
CA ILE A 77 -7.40 4.84 21.19
C ILE A 77 -7.90 6.20 21.67
N ALA A 78 -8.27 6.29 22.94
CA ALA A 78 -8.59 7.56 23.56
C ALA A 78 -7.76 7.78 24.81
N GLN A 79 -7.28 9.01 24.98
CA GLN A 79 -6.37 9.40 26.04
C GLN A 79 -6.82 10.73 26.66
N CYS A 80 -6.51 10.92 27.94
CA CYS A 80 -6.79 12.18 28.62
C CYS A 80 -5.72 13.21 28.25
N ASP A 81 -6.12 14.32 27.64
CA ASP A 81 -5.21 15.44 27.41
C ASP A 81 -4.90 16.18 28.72
N ALA A 82 -3.62 16.40 28.97
CA ALA A 82 -3.15 17.00 30.22
C ALA A 82 -3.39 18.51 30.29
N GLY A 83 -3.63 19.18 29.15
CA GLY A 83 -3.85 20.62 29.06
C GLY A 83 -5.32 21.02 29.20
N THR A 84 -6.19 20.37 28.43
CA THR A 84 -7.64 20.65 28.37
C THR A 84 -8.43 19.85 29.39
N MET A 85 -7.86 18.77 29.94
CA MET A 85 -8.52 17.82 30.84
C MET A 85 -9.77 17.17 30.21
N THR A 86 -9.76 17.03 28.88
CA THR A 86 -10.76 16.29 28.09
C THR A 86 -10.14 15.07 27.43
N CYS A 87 -10.98 14.14 26.98
CA CYS A 87 -10.50 13.00 26.21
C CYS A 87 -10.21 13.39 24.75
N ASP A 88 -9.08 12.96 24.23
CA ASP A 88 -8.77 13.00 22.80
C ASP A 88 -8.91 11.60 22.22
N LEU A 89 -9.37 11.52 20.98
CA LEU A 89 -9.57 10.28 20.25
C LEU A 89 -8.59 10.23 19.06
N THR A 90 -7.70 9.24 19.05
CA THR A 90 -6.80 8.99 17.91
C THR A 90 -7.33 7.81 17.10
N LEU A 91 -7.65 8.04 15.84
CA LEU A 91 -8.09 7.03 14.89
C LEU A 91 -6.90 6.53 14.08
N PHE A 92 -6.79 5.21 13.94
CA PHE A 92 -5.77 4.56 13.13
C PHE A 92 -6.38 4.12 11.80
N VAL A 93 -5.86 4.65 10.71
CA VAL A 93 -6.21 4.18 9.37
C VAL A 93 -5.07 3.29 8.90
N SER A 94 -5.36 2.03 8.61
CA SER A 94 -4.40 1.11 8.00
C SER A 94 -5.08 0.33 6.89
N LEU A 95 -4.72 0.64 5.66
CA LEU A 95 -5.17 -0.07 4.48
C LEU A 95 -4.00 -0.84 3.89
N TYR A 96 -4.23 -2.09 3.49
CA TYR A 96 -3.19 -2.89 2.86
C TYR A 96 -3.70 -3.60 1.61
N GLN A 97 -2.79 -3.85 0.68
CA GLN A 97 -2.98 -4.75 -0.46
C GLN A 97 -1.79 -5.67 -0.57
N MET A 98 -2.08 -6.96 -0.73
CA MET A 98 -1.07 -7.95 -1.04
C MET A 98 -0.71 -7.83 -2.52
N ILE A 99 0.58 -7.79 -2.78
CA ILE A 99 1.21 -7.85 -4.09
C ILE A 99 1.86 -9.22 -4.21
N ASP A 100 1.47 -9.94 -5.24
CA ASP A 100 2.10 -11.19 -5.66
C ASP A 100 2.57 -10.99 -7.11
N LEU A 101 3.88 -10.75 -7.26
CA LEU A 101 4.46 -10.46 -8.57
C LEU A 101 4.38 -11.65 -9.52
N GLN A 102 4.36 -12.90 -9.04
CA GLN A 102 4.21 -14.06 -9.93
C GLN A 102 2.82 -14.12 -10.55
N THR A 103 1.81 -13.73 -9.77
CA THR A 103 0.42 -13.67 -10.24
C THR A 103 0.17 -12.43 -11.09
N GLU A 104 0.74 -11.28 -10.71
CA GLU A 104 0.53 -10.01 -11.40
C GLU A 104 1.35 -9.86 -12.68
N LYS A 105 2.48 -10.57 -12.80
CA LYS A 105 3.41 -10.52 -13.94
C LYS A 105 3.78 -11.95 -14.39
N PRO A 106 2.91 -12.64 -15.13
CA PRO A 106 3.15 -14.01 -15.58
C PRO A 106 4.45 -14.20 -16.37
N GLU A 107 4.94 -13.16 -17.03
CA GLU A 107 6.23 -13.11 -17.73
C GLU A 107 7.43 -13.46 -16.82
N LEU A 108 7.34 -13.18 -15.52
CA LEU A 108 8.40 -13.53 -14.55
C LEU A 108 8.56 -15.04 -14.36
N SER A 109 7.56 -15.84 -14.74
CA SER A 109 7.68 -17.31 -14.74
C SER A 109 8.68 -17.84 -15.77
N THR A 110 9.04 -17.04 -16.77
CA THR A 110 10.00 -17.40 -17.81
C THR A 110 11.46 -17.20 -17.38
N ILE A 111 11.67 -16.48 -16.27
CA ILE A 111 12.99 -16.25 -15.67
C ILE A 111 13.25 -17.43 -14.72
N GLU A 112 13.89 -18.49 -15.23
CA GLU A 112 14.17 -19.74 -14.50
C GLU A 112 15.05 -19.50 -13.27
N ASP A 113 14.44 -19.32 -12.10
CA ASP A 113 15.09 -19.20 -10.78
C ASP A 113 16.16 -18.10 -10.62
N GLN A 114 16.36 -17.25 -11.63
CA GLN A 114 17.29 -16.13 -11.53
C GLN A 114 16.63 -14.98 -10.75
N PRO A 115 17.30 -14.44 -9.72
CA PRO A 115 16.82 -13.23 -9.05
C PRO A 115 16.77 -12.08 -10.06
N LEU A 116 15.81 -11.18 -9.91
CA LEU A 116 15.81 -9.92 -10.65
C LEU A 116 17.02 -9.11 -10.17
N LEU A 117 18.03 -8.96 -11.02
CA LEU A 117 19.35 -8.48 -10.62
C LEU A 117 19.37 -6.97 -10.35
N ASP A 118 18.43 -6.21 -10.91
CA ASP A 118 18.35 -4.76 -10.69
C ASP A 118 16.90 -4.24 -10.81
N VAL A 119 16.16 -4.19 -9.70
CA VAL A 119 14.81 -3.58 -9.68
C VAL A 119 14.92 -2.09 -9.38
N THR A 120 14.46 -1.27 -10.31
CA THR A 120 14.35 0.18 -10.14
C THR A 120 12.89 0.58 -10.00
N ILE A 121 12.58 1.36 -8.96
CA ILE A 121 11.27 1.99 -8.78
C ILE A 121 11.30 3.34 -9.48
N ASP A 122 10.43 3.54 -10.48
CA ASP A 122 10.35 4.77 -11.27
C ASP A 122 9.45 5.80 -10.59
N ALA A 123 8.26 5.37 -10.19
CA ALA A 123 7.30 6.23 -9.51
C ALA A 123 6.32 5.42 -8.66
N ILE A 124 5.81 6.06 -7.61
CA ILE A 124 4.57 5.66 -6.97
C ILE A 124 3.66 6.87 -7.05
N ASN A 125 2.56 6.70 -7.76
CA ASN A 125 1.59 7.75 -7.99
C ASN A 125 0.31 7.48 -7.20
N PHE A 126 -0.27 8.56 -6.69
CA PHE A 126 -1.47 8.58 -5.89
C PHE A 126 -2.51 9.49 -6.55
N GLU A 127 -3.75 9.01 -6.65
CA GLU A 127 -4.91 9.77 -7.12
C GLU A 127 -6.05 9.65 -6.12
N VAL A 128 -6.78 10.74 -5.90
CA VAL A 128 -8.07 10.73 -5.21
C VAL A 128 -9.16 10.93 -6.25
N SER A 129 -9.88 9.86 -6.58
CA SER A 129 -10.91 9.88 -7.62
C SER A 129 -12.27 10.35 -7.09
N ALA A 130 -12.54 10.16 -5.80
CA ALA A 130 -13.72 10.65 -5.12
C ALA A 130 -13.41 10.94 -3.65
N ASN A 131 -13.94 12.04 -3.13
CA ASN A 131 -13.79 12.41 -1.73
C ASN A 131 -15.06 13.12 -1.25
N SER A 132 -15.75 12.53 -0.28
CA SER A 132 -16.89 13.11 0.43
C SER A 132 -16.60 13.37 1.90
N MET A 133 -15.33 13.26 2.33
CA MET A 133 -14.93 13.52 3.71
C MET A 133 -15.20 14.98 4.08
N ASN A 134 -15.70 15.18 5.31
CA ASN A 134 -15.94 16.50 5.90
C ASN A 134 -14.70 17.12 6.59
N ILE A 135 -13.59 16.38 6.61
CA ILE A 135 -12.32 16.78 7.21
C ILE A 135 -11.19 16.60 6.20
N ASP A 136 -10.10 17.32 6.43
CA ASP A 136 -8.85 17.09 5.71
C ASP A 136 -8.28 15.74 6.15
N THR A 137 -7.72 14.98 5.22
CA THR A 137 -7.01 13.75 5.59
C THR A 137 -5.69 14.14 6.27
N PRO A 138 -5.23 13.39 7.29
CA PRO A 138 -3.86 13.54 7.76
C PRO A 138 -2.87 13.18 6.64
N GLU A 139 -1.59 13.49 6.87
CA GLU A 139 -0.52 12.93 6.05
C GLU A 139 -0.57 11.40 6.13
N MET A 140 -0.52 10.74 4.98
CA MET A 140 -0.51 9.28 4.90
C MET A 140 0.89 8.80 4.63
N VAL A 141 1.31 7.73 5.29
CA VAL A 141 2.61 7.11 5.11
C VAL A 141 2.43 5.79 4.36
N VAL A 142 3.25 5.60 3.33
CA VAL A 142 3.26 4.38 2.52
C VAL A 142 4.40 3.48 3.00
N TYR A 143 4.10 2.21 3.20
CA TYR A 143 5.05 1.19 3.62
C TYR A 143 5.02 -0.02 2.68
N ALA A 144 6.15 -0.73 2.61
CA ALA A 144 6.19 -2.11 2.15
C ALA A 144 6.51 -3.04 3.33
N ALA A 145 5.84 -4.18 3.42
CA ALA A 145 6.02 -5.12 4.50
C ALA A 145 5.82 -6.58 4.01
N PRO A 146 6.29 -7.59 4.75
CA PRO A 146 5.95 -8.99 4.45
C PRO A 146 4.43 -9.21 4.38
N ALA A 147 3.97 -10.19 3.59
CA ALA A 147 2.54 -10.48 3.42
C ALA A 147 1.76 -10.78 4.73
N THR A 148 2.46 -11.12 5.81
CA THR A 148 1.89 -11.36 7.15
C THR A 148 1.64 -10.08 7.95
N VAL A 149 2.03 -8.92 7.44
CA VAL A 149 1.94 -7.61 8.10
C VAL A 149 0.85 -6.79 7.41
N MET A 150 -0.25 -6.53 8.11
CA MET A 150 -1.42 -5.81 7.58
C MET A 150 -1.52 -4.37 8.10
N SER A 151 -0.74 -4.05 9.12
CA SER A 151 -0.64 -2.71 9.70
C SER A 151 0.81 -2.37 9.98
N PRO A 152 1.20 -1.08 9.97
CA PRO A 152 2.59 -0.68 10.18
C PRO A 152 3.13 -1.21 11.52
N ASP A 153 4.20 -1.99 11.45
CA ASP A 153 4.96 -2.48 12.61
C ASP A 153 6.47 -2.37 12.33
N ALA A 154 7.31 -2.87 13.23
CA ALA A 154 8.77 -2.82 13.07
C ALA A 154 9.32 -3.55 11.82
N ARG A 155 8.50 -4.37 11.15
CA ARG A 155 8.85 -5.08 9.91
C ARG A 155 8.39 -4.33 8.66
N ALA A 156 7.52 -3.33 8.81
CA ALA A 156 7.10 -2.45 7.72
C ALA A 156 8.18 -1.39 7.45
N ARG A 157 8.62 -1.28 6.20
CA ARG A 157 9.62 -0.30 5.78
C ARG A 157 8.93 0.89 5.12
N ARG A 158 9.21 2.10 5.62
CA ARG A 158 8.68 3.34 5.04
C ARG A 158 9.21 3.52 3.61
N ILE A 159 8.30 3.91 2.72
CA ILE A 159 8.58 4.23 1.32
C ILE A 159 8.51 5.74 1.12
N GLY A 160 7.53 6.39 1.71
CA GLY A 160 7.30 7.82 1.54
C GLY A 160 5.98 8.25 2.11
N THR A 161 5.56 9.45 1.74
CA THR A 161 4.37 10.09 2.27
C THR A 161 3.49 10.65 1.15
N VAL A 162 2.19 10.68 1.43
CA VAL A 162 1.19 11.37 0.62
C VAL A 162 0.70 12.55 1.45
N PRO A 163 0.83 13.79 0.94
CA PRO A 163 0.45 14.94 1.73
C PRO A 163 -1.07 15.01 1.91
N PRO A 164 -1.54 15.73 2.94
CA PRO A 164 -2.96 15.91 3.25
C PRO A 164 -3.82 16.22 2.03
N VAL A 165 -5.00 15.61 1.98
CA VAL A 165 -6.03 15.87 0.97
C VAL A 165 -7.13 16.69 1.65
N PRO A 166 -7.40 17.93 1.19
CA PRO A 166 -8.44 18.75 1.79
C PRO A 166 -9.83 18.11 1.69
N ALA A 167 -10.69 18.41 2.65
CA ALA A 167 -12.08 17.95 2.71
C ALA A 167 -12.81 18.16 1.39
N GLY A 168 -13.49 17.12 0.90
CA GLY A 168 -14.28 17.16 -0.33
C GLY A 168 -13.49 17.37 -1.64
N GLN A 169 -12.15 17.43 -1.59
CA GLN A 169 -11.33 17.64 -2.79
C GLN A 169 -10.82 16.32 -3.37
N THR A 170 -10.82 16.26 -4.70
CA THR A 170 -10.13 15.23 -5.47
C THR A 170 -8.72 15.68 -5.84
N ARG A 171 -7.91 14.73 -6.28
CA ARG A 171 -6.52 14.99 -6.68
C ARG A 171 -6.20 14.13 -7.88
N SER A 172 -5.68 14.75 -8.94
CA SER A 172 -5.17 14.02 -10.09
C SER A 172 -3.99 13.13 -9.70
N LEU A 173 -3.66 12.17 -10.56
CA LEU A 173 -2.50 11.31 -10.38
C LEU A 173 -1.23 12.16 -10.16
N THR A 174 -0.62 12.01 -8.98
CA THR A 174 0.57 12.76 -8.57
C THR A 174 1.54 11.85 -7.84
N PRO A 175 2.87 12.07 -7.97
CA PRO A 175 3.85 11.25 -7.26
C PRO A 175 3.75 11.48 -5.75
N ILE A 176 4.08 10.44 -4.99
CA ILE A 176 4.31 10.56 -3.54
C ILE A 176 5.66 11.22 -3.25
N ASP A 177 5.80 11.75 -2.03
CA ASP A 177 7.08 12.24 -1.54
C ASP A 177 7.88 11.07 -0.95
N PHE A 178 8.86 10.58 -1.71
CA PHE A 178 9.70 9.47 -1.29
C PHE A 178 10.58 9.82 -0.10
N ASP A 179 10.69 8.88 0.84
CA ASP A 179 11.77 8.89 1.83
C ASP A 179 13.12 8.63 1.14
N ALA A 180 14.21 9.04 1.80
CA ALA A 180 15.56 8.86 1.27
C ALA A 180 15.90 7.41 0.87
N MET A 181 15.39 6.43 1.61
CA MET A 181 15.57 4.99 1.34
C MET A 181 14.31 4.34 0.72
N GLY A 182 13.33 5.14 0.34
CA GLY A 182 11.99 4.66 0.02
C GLY A 182 11.94 3.74 -1.19
N ARG A 183 12.67 4.13 -2.26
CA ARG A 183 12.78 3.35 -3.49
C ARG A 183 13.50 2.03 -3.23
N ASP A 184 14.64 2.07 -2.56
CA ASP A 184 15.42 0.88 -2.20
C ASP A 184 14.62 -0.09 -1.30
N ASN A 185 13.86 0.46 -0.36
CA ASN A 185 13.00 -0.33 0.52
C ASN A 185 11.96 -1.11 -0.27
N LEU A 186 11.30 -0.49 -1.25
CA LEU A 186 10.33 -1.17 -2.10
C LEU A 186 11.00 -2.13 -3.09
N ALA A 187 12.09 -1.71 -3.73
CA ALA A 187 12.86 -2.53 -4.65
C ALA A 187 13.31 -3.85 -4.00
N ALA A 188 13.72 -3.82 -2.73
CA ALA A 188 14.12 -5.01 -1.99
C ALA A 188 13.00 -6.06 -1.82
N PHE A 189 11.73 -5.63 -1.74
CA PHE A 189 10.60 -6.56 -1.74
C PHE A 189 10.30 -7.06 -3.16
N MET A 190 10.35 -6.17 -4.15
CA MET A 190 10.07 -6.52 -5.55
C MET A 190 11.14 -7.42 -6.18
N SER A 191 12.40 -7.33 -5.73
CA SER A 191 13.49 -8.20 -6.18
C SER A 191 13.29 -9.66 -5.78
N ASP A 192 12.59 -9.91 -4.67
CA ASP A 192 12.15 -11.25 -4.26
C ASP A 192 10.74 -11.53 -4.80
N TYR A 193 10.61 -11.54 -6.13
CA TYR A 193 9.33 -11.65 -6.82
C TYR A 193 8.53 -12.93 -6.52
N LYS A 194 9.15 -13.92 -5.87
CA LYS A 194 8.50 -15.17 -5.44
C LYS A 194 7.81 -15.05 -4.09
N THR A 195 8.13 -14.01 -3.32
CA THR A 195 7.57 -13.79 -1.99
C THR A 195 6.56 -12.65 -2.06
N PRO A 196 5.26 -12.94 -1.82
CA PRO A 196 4.26 -11.88 -1.73
C PRO A 196 4.58 -10.91 -0.59
N PHE A 197 4.26 -9.64 -0.81
CA PHE A 197 4.45 -8.57 0.16
C PHE A 197 3.22 -7.67 0.19
N ASN A 198 3.04 -6.90 1.25
CA ASN A 198 1.96 -5.94 1.36
C ASN A 198 2.48 -4.52 1.12
N ILE A 199 1.73 -3.74 0.34
CA ILE A 199 1.79 -2.28 0.40
C ILE A 199 0.76 -1.83 1.43
N ILE A 200 1.19 -1.03 2.39
CA ILE A 200 0.35 -0.52 3.47
C ILE A 200 0.32 1.01 3.38
N VAL A 201 -0.87 1.60 3.44
CA VAL A 201 -1.09 3.03 3.59
C VAL A 201 -1.65 3.26 4.99
N GLY A 202 -0.85 3.91 5.83
CA GLY A 202 -1.17 4.17 7.23
C GLY A 202 -1.29 5.66 7.51
N SER A 203 -2.20 6.05 8.41
CA SER A 203 -2.24 7.40 8.96
C SER A 203 -2.90 7.42 10.34
N GLU A 204 -2.62 8.45 11.12
CA GLU A 204 -3.25 8.70 12.42
C GLU A 204 -4.01 10.02 12.36
N LEU A 205 -5.23 10.03 12.89
CA LEU A 205 -6.06 11.22 12.96
C LEU A 205 -6.47 11.50 14.40
N LEU A 206 -6.04 12.64 14.92
CA LEU A 206 -6.42 13.13 16.23
C LEU A 206 -7.74 13.92 16.16
N VAL A 207 -8.69 13.57 17.02
CA VAL A 207 -9.99 14.24 17.18
C VAL A 207 -10.07 14.74 18.62
N GLU A 208 -10.00 16.06 18.76
CA GLU A 208 -10.05 16.78 20.03
C GLU A 208 -11.44 17.39 20.28
N MET A 209 -11.66 17.94 21.47
CA MET A 209 -12.86 18.68 21.80
C MET A 209 -13.09 19.85 20.82
N GLY A 210 -14.27 19.87 20.17
CA GLY A 210 -14.65 20.93 19.23
C GLY A 210 -14.21 20.68 17.78
N SER A 211 -13.41 19.65 17.53
CA SER A 211 -13.10 19.18 16.18
C SER A 211 -14.30 18.50 15.53
N ALA A 212 -14.38 18.56 14.20
CA ALA A 212 -15.40 17.85 13.46
C ALA A 212 -15.15 16.34 13.56
N ILE A 213 -16.19 15.56 13.88
CA ILE A 213 -16.10 14.10 13.83
C ILE A 213 -15.99 13.68 12.36
N PRO A 214 -15.02 12.82 11.99
CA PRO A 214 -14.84 12.35 10.62
C PRO A 214 -16.09 11.66 10.07
N MET A 215 -16.54 12.13 8.91
CA MET A 215 -17.67 11.58 8.18
C MET A 215 -17.39 11.60 6.68
N GLY A 216 -17.82 10.55 5.98
CA GLY A 216 -17.76 10.44 4.52
C GLY A 216 -16.85 9.31 4.07
N ALA A 217 -16.45 9.35 2.81
CA ALA A 217 -15.56 8.35 2.23
C ALA A 217 -14.61 8.98 1.22
N MET A 218 -13.43 8.37 1.08
CA MET A 218 -12.44 8.74 0.08
C MET A 218 -12.01 7.50 -0.70
N THR A 219 -12.04 7.60 -2.02
CA THR A 219 -11.54 6.57 -2.93
C THR A 219 -10.20 7.00 -3.50
N VAL A 220 -9.23 6.13 -3.33
CA VAL A 220 -7.83 6.33 -3.69
C VAL A 220 -7.43 5.31 -4.75
N ARG A 221 -6.63 5.72 -5.73
CA ARG A 221 -5.92 4.82 -6.63
C ARG A 221 -4.41 5.00 -6.48
N VAL A 222 -3.70 3.89 -6.28
CA VAL A 222 -2.23 3.83 -6.22
C VAL A 222 -1.72 3.12 -7.47
N VAL A 223 -0.71 3.71 -8.11
CA VAL A 223 -0.04 3.16 -9.30
C VAL A 223 1.45 3.08 -9.00
N VAL A 224 2.04 1.90 -9.16
CA VAL A 224 3.47 1.67 -8.97
C VAL A 224 4.08 1.38 -10.33
N GLU A 225 5.08 2.17 -10.71
CA GLU A 225 5.85 2.03 -11.94
C GLU A 225 7.26 1.59 -11.56
N ALA A 226 7.70 0.49 -12.15
CA ALA A 226 9.01 -0.09 -11.88
C ALA A 226 9.49 -0.90 -13.09
N HIS A 227 10.80 -1.06 -13.19
CA HIS A 227 11.41 -1.94 -14.18
C HIS A 227 12.52 -2.79 -13.55
N ALA A 228 12.84 -3.91 -14.18
CA ALA A 228 13.97 -4.74 -13.81
C ALA A 228 14.97 -4.91 -14.96
N GLY A 229 16.26 -4.82 -14.63
CA GLY A 229 17.37 -5.26 -15.47
C GLY A 229 17.91 -6.65 -15.10
N LEU A 230 18.55 -7.30 -16.08
CA LEU A 230 19.42 -8.46 -15.89
C LEU A 230 20.90 -8.05 -15.96
#